data_AF-A0A402XLD5-F1
#
_entry.id   AF-A0A402XLD5-F1
#
_cell.length_a   1.000
_cell.length_b   1.000
_cell.length_c   1.000
_cell.angle_alpha   90.00
_cell.angle_beta   90.00
_cell.angle_gamma   90.00
#
_symmetry.space_group_name_H-M   'P 1'
#
loop_
_entity.id
_entity.type
_entity.pdbx_description
1 polymer ?
#
loop_
_entity_poly.entity_id
_entity_poly.type
_entity_poly.pdbx_seq_one_letter_code
_entity_poly.pdbx_strand_id
1 'polypeptide(L)'
;MAYDFDSVSFHDNAIHGIFLPESINDGVSPLRFDIDHITEWSEHSVSGKQLFSVSQGILSFYNVTDLRLNIEWAISNYTASEVGVYIIDIKREAAKTTLCVPQYYKWEIITNSKNYSFSFGASSTSIILLGNPKLVDRQYLLGDERISISGLLQSNSPQ
;
A
#
# COMPACT_ATOMS: atom_id res chain seq x y z
N MET A 1 17.23 7.96 -6.40
CA MET A 1 17.87 7.02 -5.47
C MET A 1 17.03 5.76 -5.46
N ALA A 2 17.63 4.58 -5.60
CA ALA A 2 16.89 3.32 -5.50
C ALA A 2 16.34 3.19 -4.09
N TYR A 3 15.02 2.97 -3.98
CA TYR A 3 14.32 2.79 -2.72
C TYR A 3 14.66 1.38 -2.19
N ASP A 4 15.26 1.32 -1.00
CA ASP A 4 15.51 0.04 -0.33
C ASP A 4 14.24 -0.42 0.37
N PHE A 5 13.47 -1.28 -0.31
CA PHE A 5 12.26 -1.86 0.23
C PHE A 5 12.50 -2.55 1.58
N ASP A 6 13.65 -3.21 1.77
CA ASP A 6 13.94 -3.97 2.99
C ASP A 6 14.22 -3.07 4.20
N SER A 7 14.46 -1.77 3.95
CA SER A 7 14.64 -0.76 5.00
C SER A 7 13.33 -0.15 5.50
N VAL A 8 12.20 -0.41 4.82
CA VAL A 8 10.92 0.22 5.15
C VAL A 8 9.97 -0.76 5.82
N SER A 9 9.48 -0.35 7.00
CA SER A 9 8.41 -1.07 7.68
C SER A 9 7.05 -0.70 7.10
N PHE A 10 6.25 -1.72 6.78
CA PHE A 10 4.86 -1.54 6.37
C PHE A 10 3.84 -1.97 7.43
N HIS A 11 4.31 -2.35 8.62
CA HIS A 11 3.47 -2.84 9.71
C HIS A 11 2.48 -1.76 10.18
N ASP A 12 1.21 -2.13 10.28
CA ASP A 12 0.05 -1.32 10.64
C ASP A 12 -0.29 -0.17 9.68
N ASN A 13 0.20 -0.19 8.44
CA ASN A 13 -0.22 0.82 7.46
C ASN A 13 -1.65 0.55 6.98
N ALA A 14 -2.56 1.50 7.18
CA ALA A 14 -3.94 1.37 6.73
C ALA A 14 -4.03 1.45 5.20
N ILE A 15 -4.81 0.58 4.57
CA ILE A 15 -5.13 0.62 3.13
C ILE A 15 -6.49 1.29 2.93
N HIS A 16 -6.52 2.36 2.14
CA HIS A 16 -7.73 3.13 1.82
C HIS A 16 -8.25 2.87 0.41
N GLY A 17 -7.39 2.41 -0.50
CA GLY A 17 -7.76 2.23 -1.88
C GLY A 17 -6.81 1.35 -2.66
N ILE A 18 -7.32 0.74 -3.72
CA ILE A 18 -6.57 -0.05 -4.68
C ILE A 18 -6.86 0.53 -6.05
N PHE A 19 -5.82 0.86 -6.82
CA PHE A 19 -5.94 1.37 -8.18
C PHE A 19 -5.28 0.40 -9.15
N LEU A 20 -5.99 0.20 -10.26
CA LEU A 20 -5.54 -0.55 -11.42
C LEU A 20 -5.51 0.42 -12.61
N PRO A 21 -4.43 1.22 -12.77
CA PRO A 21 -4.31 2.13 -13.89
C PRO A 21 -4.33 1.36 -15.21
N GLU A 22 -4.89 1.95 -16.26
CA GLU A 22 -4.84 1.34 -17.59
C GLU A 22 -3.39 1.18 -18.05
N SER A 23 -3.05 0.00 -18.59
CA SER A 23 -1.79 -0.20 -19.27
C SER A 23 -1.92 0.33 -20.69
N ILE A 24 -1.13 1.35 -21.04
CA ILE A 24 -1.26 1.98 -22.36
C ILE A 24 -0.72 1.05 -23.47
N ASN A 25 0.24 0.13 -23.23
CA ASN A 25 0.85 -0.61 -24.36
C ASN A 25 1.34 -2.07 -24.18
N ASP A 26 1.56 -2.65 -22.99
CA ASP A 26 2.43 -3.86 -22.93
C ASP A 26 1.86 -5.09 -22.20
N GLY A 27 0.54 -5.16 -21.97
CA GLY A 27 -0.07 -6.30 -21.27
C GLY A 27 0.34 -6.47 -19.80
N VAL A 28 1.09 -5.50 -19.27
CA VAL A 28 1.43 -5.36 -17.86
C VAL A 28 0.92 -4.00 -17.37
N SER A 29 0.31 -3.98 -16.19
CA SER A 29 -0.22 -2.76 -15.57
C SER A 29 0.48 -2.53 -14.22
N PRO A 30 0.63 -1.28 -13.76
CA PRO A 30 0.97 -1.04 -12.37
C PRO A 30 -0.19 -1.42 -11.43
N LEU A 31 0.15 -1.78 -10.20
CA LEU A 31 -0.82 -1.91 -9.09
C LEU A 31 -0.47 -0.87 -8.05
N ARG A 32 -1.44 -0.08 -7.60
CA ARG A 32 -1.21 0.96 -6.59
C ARG A 32 -2.13 0.77 -5.40
N PHE A 33 -1.58 0.96 -4.21
CA PHE A 33 -2.31 1.02 -2.95
C PHE A 33 -2.24 2.45 -2.40
N ASP A 34 -3.40 3.05 -2.10
CA ASP A 34 -3.48 4.24 -1.25
C ASP A 34 -3.36 3.77 0.20
N ILE A 35 -2.33 4.23 0.89
CA ILE A 35 -2.06 3.82 2.27
C ILE A 35 -1.89 5.02 3.19
N ASP A 36 -2.04 4.79 4.48
CA ASP A 36 -1.43 5.61 5.52
C ASP A 36 -0.13 4.95 5.95
N HIS A 37 0.98 5.56 5.55
CA HIS A 37 2.30 5.09 5.89
C HIS A 37 2.73 5.68 7.23
N ILE A 38 2.97 4.82 8.22
CA ILE A 38 3.60 5.19 9.47
C ILE A 38 5.09 5.39 9.21
N THR A 39 5.53 6.64 9.14
CA THR A 39 6.94 6.98 8.92
C THR A 39 7.77 6.80 10.20
N GLU A 40 7.14 6.96 11.36
CA GLU A 40 7.82 6.85 12.65
C GLU A 40 6.84 6.48 13.77
N TRP A 41 7.30 5.63 14.69
CA TRP A 41 6.66 5.35 15.96
C TRP A 41 7.31 6.27 17.00
N SER A 42 6.58 7.26 17.51
CA SER A 42 7.18 8.23 18.43
C SER A 42 7.49 7.56 19.77
N GLU A 43 8.70 7.70 20.28
CA GLU A 43 9.03 7.24 21.64
C GLU A 43 8.30 8.06 22.73
N HIS A 44 7.75 9.21 22.36
CA HIS A 44 7.04 10.10 23.26
C HIS A 44 5.54 9.81 23.26
N SER A 45 5.00 9.60 24.45
CA SER A 45 3.55 9.56 24.66
C SER A 45 3.05 10.90 25.18
N VAL A 46 1.89 11.32 24.69
CA VAL A 46 1.17 12.49 25.24
C VAL A 46 -0.06 11.98 25.95
N SER A 47 -0.17 12.28 27.24
CA SER A 47 -1.27 11.80 28.10
C SER A 47 -1.43 10.26 28.09
N GLY A 48 -0.32 9.53 28.01
CA GLY A 48 -0.30 8.06 28.02
C GLY A 48 -0.72 7.40 26.70
N LYS A 49 -0.95 8.18 25.64
CA LYS A 49 -1.24 7.65 24.30
C LYS A 49 0.02 7.55 23.45
N GLN A 50 0.17 6.44 22.75
CA GLN A 50 1.19 6.26 21.72
C GLN A 50 0.92 7.22 20.56
N LEU A 51 1.96 7.89 20.07
CA LEU A 51 1.88 8.76 18.91
C LEU A 51 2.59 8.15 17.70
N PHE A 52 2.05 8.43 16.52
CA PHE A 52 2.52 7.95 15.23
C PHE A 52 2.70 9.15 14.31
N SER A 53 3.82 9.18 13.59
CA SER A 53 4.01 10.10 12.47
C SER A 53 3.48 9.40 11.22
N VAL A 54 2.35 9.88 10.69
CA VAL A 54 1.62 9.23 9.60
C VAL A 54 1.56 10.14 8.38
N SER A 55 1.92 9.62 7.20
CA SER A 55 1.79 10.31 5.92
C SER A 55 0.97 9.47 4.96
N GLN A 56 0.12 10.11 4.17
CA GLN A 56 -0.54 9.43 3.07
C GLN A 56 0.51 8.96 2.06
N GLY A 57 0.43 7.70 1.62
CA GLY A 57 1.38 7.10 0.71
C GLY A 57 0.71 6.42 -0.48
N ILE A 58 1.34 6.49 -1.66
CA ILE A 58 0.98 5.65 -2.80
C ILE A 58 2.06 4.59 -2.97
N LEU A 59 1.76 3.37 -2.55
CA LEU A 59 2.62 2.21 -2.75
C LEU A 59 2.33 1.61 -4.12
N SER A 60 3.32 1.64 -5.01
CA SER A 60 3.18 1.21 -6.41
C SER A 60 4.03 -0.02 -6.70
N PHE A 61 3.45 -0.99 -7.41
CA PHE A 61 4.14 -2.14 -7.98
C PHE A 61 4.12 -2.07 -9.50
N TYR A 62 5.20 -2.51 -10.14
CA TYR A 62 5.39 -2.35 -11.59
C TYR A 62 5.54 -3.69 -12.30
N ASN A 63 5.14 -3.70 -13.58
CA ASN A 63 5.09 -4.90 -14.42
C ASN A 63 4.26 -6.02 -13.77
N VAL A 64 3.07 -5.66 -13.26
CA VAL A 64 2.26 -6.58 -12.47
C VAL A 64 1.61 -7.62 -13.36
N THR A 65 1.72 -8.89 -12.95
CA THR A 65 1.01 -10.02 -13.57
C THR A 65 0.34 -10.87 -12.49
N ASP A 66 -0.51 -11.81 -12.93
CA ASP A 66 -1.11 -12.84 -12.07
C ASP A 66 -1.79 -12.28 -10.81
N LEU A 67 -2.40 -11.09 -10.95
CA LEU A 67 -3.03 -10.39 -9.84
C LEU A 67 -4.20 -11.19 -9.28
N ARG A 68 -4.17 -11.43 -7.96
CA ARG A 68 -5.25 -12.02 -7.19
C ARG A 68 -5.58 -11.11 -6.03
N LEU A 69 -6.82 -10.62 -6.03
CA LEU A 69 -7.39 -9.81 -4.96
C LEU A 69 -8.57 -10.58 -4.35
N ASN A 70 -8.54 -10.82 -3.05
CA ASN A 70 -9.70 -11.25 -2.29
C ASN A 70 -10.05 -10.16 -1.28
N ILE A 71 -11.30 -9.70 -1.29
CA ILE A 71 -11.79 -8.64 -0.42
C ILE A 71 -13.17 -9.06 0.07
N GLU A 72 -13.23 -9.57 1.28
CA GLU A 72 -14.48 -9.83 1.99
C GLU A 72 -14.63 -8.81 3.11
N TRP A 73 -15.33 -7.71 2.79
CA TRP A 73 -15.36 -6.51 3.62
C TRP A 73 -15.96 -6.76 4.99
N ALA A 74 -17.02 -7.56 5.13
CA ALA A 74 -17.55 -7.95 6.42
C ALA A 74 -18.54 -9.10 6.25
N ILE A 75 -18.64 -9.96 7.27
CA ILE A 75 -19.75 -10.93 7.40
C ILE A 75 -20.67 -10.43 8.52
N SER A 76 -21.25 -9.25 8.32
CA SER A 76 -22.00 -8.52 9.34
C SER A 76 -23.49 -8.37 9.02
N ASN A 77 -23.98 -9.08 8.00
CA ASN A 77 -25.35 -8.91 7.48
C ASN A 77 -25.67 -7.44 7.16
N TYR A 78 -24.75 -6.74 6.48
CA TYR A 78 -24.89 -5.34 6.08
C TYR A 78 -24.97 -4.34 7.25
N THR A 79 -24.39 -4.68 8.40
CA THR A 79 -24.23 -3.77 9.54
C THR A 79 -22.81 -3.22 9.62
N ALA A 80 -22.63 -2.05 10.25
CA ALA A 80 -21.31 -1.46 10.44
C ALA A 80 -20.53 -2.25 11.49
N SER A 81 -19.46 -2.95 11.09
CA SER A 81 -18.69 -3.82 12.00
C SER A 81 -17.19 -3.83 11.76
N GLU A 82 -16.65 -3.00 10.88
CA GLU A 82 -15.28 -3.13 10.39
C GLU A 82 -14.35 -2.04 10.91
N VAL A 83 -13.11 -2.46 11.15
CA VAL A 83 -12.05 -1.66 11.76
C VAL A 83 -11.09 -1.11 10.69
N GLY A 84 -11.22 -1.54 9.43
CA GLY A 84 -10.33 -1.18 8.32
C GLY A 84 -9.32 -2.27 7.99
N VAL A 85 -8.67 -2.14 6.82
CA VAL A 85 -7.66 -3.08 6.33
C VAL A 85 -6.27 -2.52 6.60
N TYR A 86 -5.45 -3.24 7.35
CA TYR A 86 -4.09 -2.82 7.71
C TYR A 86 -3.06 -3.85 7.22
N ILE A 87 -1.94 -3.36 6.71
CA ILE A 87 -0.80 -4.19 6.31
C ILE A 87 -0.09 -4.69 7.57
N ILE A 88 0.08 -5.99 7.70
CA ILE A 88 0.93 -6.60 8.73
C ILE A 88 2.33 -6.84 8.19
N ASP A 89 2.42 -7.31 6.95
CA ASP A 89 3.69 -7.61 6.30
C ASP A 89 3.54 -7.59 4.77
N ILE A 90 4.65 -7.33 4.08
CA ILE A 90 4.73 -7.45 2.62
C ILE A 90 5.88 -8.38 2.30
N LYS A 91 5.55 -9.58 1.84
CA LYS A 91 6.52 -10.62 1.51
C LYS A 91 6.78 -10.66 0.02
N ARG A 92 7.98 -11.08 -0.34
CA ARG A 92 8.35 -11.37 -1.72
C ARG A 92 9.23 -12.62 -1.81
N GLU A 93 9.01 -13.42 -2.83
CA GLU A 93 9.92 -14.50 -3.22
C GLU A 93 10.40 -14.30 -4.65
N ALA A 94 11.70 -14.50 -4.90
CA ALA A 94 12.25 -14.42 -6.24
C ALA A 94 11.55 -15.44 -7.16
N ALA A 95 11.17 -14.99 -8.35
CA ALA A 95 10.44 -15.79 -9.31
C ALA A 95 11.07 -15.67 -10.70
N LYS A 96 10.95 -16.73 -11.49
CA LYS A 96 11.28 -16.69 -12.91
C LYS A 96 10.10 -16.08 -13.67
N THR A 97 10.41 -15.26 -14.68
CA THR A 97 9.42 -14.66 -15.57
C THR A 97 9.94 -14.68 -17.00
N THR A 98 9.03 -14.66 -17.96
CA THR A 98 9.34 -14.43 -19.38
C THR A 98 9.41 -12.95 -19.73
N LEU A 99 9.04 -12.06 -18.78
CA LEU A 99 9.23 -10.62 -18.93
C LEU A 99 10.73 -10.32 -18.98
N CYS A 100 11.17 -9.52 -19.95
CA CYS A 100 12.57 -9.12 -20.11
C CYS A 100 13.00 -8.06 -19.06
N VAL A 101 12.85 -8.39 -17.77
CA VAL A 101 13.20 -7.52 -16.64
C VAL A 101 14.31 -8.14 -15.79
N PRO A 102 15.21 -7.33 -15.18
CA PRO A 102 16.36 -7.87 -14.44
C PRO A 102 15.99 -8.73 -13.22
N GLN A 103 14.87 -8.41 -12.57
CA GLN A 103 14.40 -9.08 -11.38
C GLN A 103 12.87 -9.18 -11.38
N TYR A 104 12.37 -10.25 -10.78
CA TYR A 104 10.94 -10.51 -10.68
C TYR A 104 10.64 -11.28 -9.40
N TYR A 105 9.54 -10.93 -8.76
CA TYR A 105 9.13 -11.53 -7.52
C TYR A 105 7.64 -11.85 -7.54
N LYS A 106 7.26 -12.88 -6.80
CA LYS A 106 5.88 -13.02 -6.34
C LYS A 106 5.76 -12.28 -5.03
N TRP A 107 4.80 -11.38 -4.96
CA TRP A 107 4.50 -10.54 -3.83
C TRP A 107 3.24 -11.03 -3.13
N GLU A 108 3.22 -10.90 -1.81
CA GLU A 108 2.06 -11.13 -0.96
C GLU A 108 1.97 -10.00 0.06
N ILE A 109 0.83 -9.32 0.12
CA ILE A 109 0.53 -8.35 1.17
C ILE A 109 -0.36 -9.06 2.19
N ILE A 110 0.19 -9.26 3.37
CA ILE A 110 -0.50 -9.86 4.51
C ILE A 110 -1.20 -8.75 5.27
N THR A 111 -2.49 -8.94 5.56
CA THR A 111 -3.30 -7.96 6.28
C THR A 111 -3.70 -8.44 7.68
N ASN A 112 -4.31 -7.56 8.46
CA ASN A 112 -4.87 -7.86 9.78
C ASN A 112 -6.05 -8.85 9.77
N SER A 113 -6.53 -9.28 8.60
CA SER A 113 -7.61 -10.27 8.49
C SER A 113 -7.40 -11.22 7.30
N LYS A 114 -7.77 -12.49 7.48
CA LYS A 114 -7.71 -13.50 6.40
C LYS A 114 -8.71 -13.26 5.28
N ASN A 115 -9.67 -12.38 5.52
CA ASN A 115 -10.70 -11.99 4.56
C ASN A 115 -10.17 -11.07 3.47
N TYR A 116 -8.97 -10.50 3.67
CA TYR A 116 -8.28 -9.67 2.70
C TYR A 116 -6.93 -10.29 2.35
N SER A 117 -6.75 -10.65 1.09
CA SER A 117 -5.47 -11.17 0.59
C SER A 117 -5.14 -10.57 -0.76
N PHE A 118 -3.89 -10.12 -0.91
CA PHE A 118 -3.39 -9.56 -2.16
C PHE A 118 -2.11 -10.29 -2.55
N SER A 119 -2.11 -10.92 -3.73
CA SER A 119 -0.91 -11.57 -4.27
C SER A 119 -0.79 -11.34 -5.76
N PHE A 120 0.45 -11.20 -6.25
CA PHE A 120 0.73 -10.85 -7.64
C PHE A 120 2.21 -11.04 -7.98
N GLY A 121 2.54 -11.15 -9.26
CA GLY A 121 3.90 -11.00 -9.75
C GLY A 121 4.23 -9.51 -9.98
N ALA A 122 5.44 -9.05 -9.66
CA ALA A 122 5.91 -7.71 -10.03
C ALA A 122 7.44 -7.63 -10.03
N SER A 123 7.99 -6.74 -10.88
CA SER A 123 9.45 -6.56 -11.00
C SER A 123 10.05 -5.64 -9.93
N SER A 124 9.26 -4.68 -9.45
CA SER A 124 9.73 -3.63 -8.56
C SER A 124 8.58 -2.96 -7.82
N THR A 125 8.94 -2.19 -6.79
CA THR A 125 8.02 -1.42 -5.96
C THR A 125 8.58 -0.01 -5.68
N SER A 126 7.72 0.94 -5.39
CA SER A 126 8.07 2.28 -4.90
C SER A 126 6.98 2.82 -3.98
N ILE A 127 7.32 3.78 -3.13
CA ILE A 127 6.34 4.57 -2.39
C ILE A 127 6.54 6.05 -2.68
N ILE A 128 5.43 6.77 -2.82
CA ILE A 128 5.42 8.23 -2.83
C ILE A 128 4.63 8.70 -1.63
N LEU A 129 5.26 9.45 -0.72
CA LEU A 129 4.58 10.10 0.39
C LEU A 129 4.00 11.45 -0.05
N LEU A 130 2.77 11.72 0.36
CA LEU A 130 2.01 12.90 0.00
C LEU A 130 1.88 13.83 1.21
N GLY A 131 2.23 15.09 0.99
CA GLY A 131 2.23 16.10 2.05
C GLY A 131 3.25 15.83 3.15
N ASN A 132 3.10 16.54 4.26
CA ASN A 132 3.95 16.34 5.45
C ASN A 132 3.32 15.28 6.37
N PRO A 133 4.13 14.42 7.01
CA PRO A 133 3.65 13.53 8.06
C PRO A 133 2.94 14.30 9.17
N LYS A 134 1.87 13.71 9.73
CA LYS A 134 1.09 14.25 10.83
C LYS A 134 1.29 13.38 12.06
N LEU A 135 1.53 14.04 13.19
CA LEU A 135 1.65 13.36 14.48
C LEU A 135 0.25 13.15 15.06
N VAL A 136 -0.17 11.89 15.18
CA VAL A 136 -1.53 11.49 15.60
C VAL A 136 -1.48 10.33 16.61
N ASP A 137 -2.55 10.15 17.40
CA ASP A 137 -2.68 9.07 18.40
C ASP A 137 -3.35 7.79 17.85
N ARG A 138 -3.29 7.63 16.52
CA ARG A 138 -3.89 6.55 15.73
C ARG A 138 -2.99 6.21 14.54
N GLN A 139 -3.14 5.03 13.97
CA GLN A 139 -2.30 4.52 12.88
C GLN A 139 -2.80 4.95 11.48
N TYR A 140 -3.69 5.93 11.40
CA TYR A 140 -4.32 6.36 10.14
C TYR A 140 -4.73 7.83 10.16
N LEU A 141 -4.90 8.41 8.97
CA LEU A 141 -5.38 9.77 8.75
C LEU A 141 -6.90 9.77 8.53
N LEU A 142 -7.56 10.82 9.03
CA LEU A 142 -8.96 11.13 8.73
C LEU A 142 -9.09 11.73 7.33
N GLY A 143 -10.31 11.74 6.79
CA GLY A 143 -10.56 12.20 5.41
C GLY A 143 -10.12 13.64 5.13
N ASP A 144 -10.34 14.55 6.08
CA ASP A 144 -9.90 15.95 6.03
C ASP A 144 -8.40 16.12 6.27
N GLU A 145 -7.73 15.07 6.76
CA GLU A 145 -6.30 15.03 6.93
C GLU A 145 -5.56 14.53 5.68
N ARG A 146 -6.26 13.89 4.73
CA ARG A 146 -5.72 13.35 3.48
C ARG A 146 -5.80 14.36 2.34
N ILE A 147 -4.91 14.20 1.36
CA ILE A 147 -4.93 14.96 0.11
C ILE A 147 -5.79 14.19 -0.91
N SER A 148 -6.63 14.91 -1.67
CA SER A 148 -7.41 14.29 -2.76
C SER A 148 -6.48 13.83 -3.88
N ILE A 149 -6.53 12.53 -4.19
CA ILE A 149 -5.64 11.86 -5.15
C ILE A 149 -6.20 11.79 -6.57
N SER A 150 -7.40 12.34 -6.80
CA SER A 150 -8.13 12.27 -8.07
C SER A 150 -7.32 12.78 -9.28
N GLY A 151 -6.43 13.76 -9.08
CA GLY A 151 -5.54 14.29 -10.13
C GLY A 151 -4.19 13.58 -10.27
N LEU A 152 -3.72 12.90 -9.22
CA LEU A 152 -2.39 12.25 -9.20
C LEU A 152 -2.38 10.88 -9.90
N LEU A 153 -3.54 10.24 -10.02
CA LEU A 153 -3.66 8.93 -10.65
C LEU A 153 -3.52 8.98 -12.18
N GLN A 154 -3.63 10.16 -12.80
CA GLN A 154 -3.60 10.35 -14.26
C GLN A 154 -2.21 10.68 -14.85
N SER A 155 -1.20 11.03 -14.04
CA SER A 155 -0.02 11.77 -14.55
C SER A 155 1.31 11.00 -14.63
N ASN A 156 1.37 9.70 -14.34
CA ASN A 156 2.65 8.96 -14.33
C ASN A 156 2.71 7.89 -15.42
N SER A 157 2.87 8.33 -16.67
CA SER A 157 3.49 7.54 -17.74
C SER A 157 4.97 7.94 -17.81
N PRO A 158 5.93 7.00 -17.85
CA PRO A 158 7.32 7.35 -18.17
C PRO A 158 7.37 7.88 -19.61
N GLN A 159 8.06 9.01 -19.83
CA GLN A 159 8.61 9.34 -21.15
C GLN A 159 9.83 8.46 -21.43
#